data_AF-A0AA36B9H7-F1
#
_entry.id   AF-A0AA36B9H7-F1
#
_cell.length_a   1.000
_cell.length_b   1.000
_cell.length_c   1.000
_cell.angle_alpha   90.00
_cell.angle_beta   90.00
_cell.angle_gamma   90.00
#
_symmetry.space_group_name_H-M   'P 1'
#
loop_
_entity.id
_entity.type
_entity.pdbx_description
1 polymer ?
#
loop_
_entity_poly.entity_id
_entity_poly.type
_entity_poly.pdbx_seq_one_letter_code
_entity_poly.pdbx_strand_id
1 'polypeptide(L)'
;MDHIVEVVVRTVNFIRNKSLNYRQFHNLLSNIGVTYGLPYQTEVRWLSRSAALKRSFNPREEIEQFMENKGKPVLDFQSPEWLQHLAFNVDITEHLNNLNKML
;
A
#
# COMPACT_ATOMS: atom_id res chain seq x y z
N MET A 1 5.95 -11.84 8.88
CA MET A 1 5.77 -11.36 7.49
C MET A 1 4.34 -11.57 7.02
N ASP A 2 3.79 -12.78 7.14
CA ASP A 2 2.53 -13.13 6.48
C ASP A 2 1.35 -12.24 6.87
N HIS A 3 1.19 -11.91 8.15
CA HIS A 3 0.14 -10.98 8.61
C HIS A 3 0.28 -9.57 7.99
N ILE A 4 1.49 -9.01 7.96
CA ILE A 4 1.76 -7.68 7.37
C ILE A 4 1.38 -7.69 5.89
N VAL A 5 1.85 -8.69 5.15
CA VAL A 5 1.59 -8.83 3.72
C VAL A 5 0.11 -9.06 3.46
N GLU A 6 -0.56 -9.86 4.27
CA GLU A 6 -2.00 -10.13 4.16
C GLU A 6 -2.82 -8.86 4.33
N VAL A 7 -2.58 -8.07 5.39
CA VAL A 7 -3.29 -6.82 5.65
C VAL A 7 -3.09 -5.83 4.51
N VAL A 8 -1.85 -5.68 4.03
CA VAL A 8 -1.52 -4.79 2.91
C VAL A 8 -2.23 -5.25 1.63
N VAL A 9 -2.12 -6.54 1.27
CA VAL A 9 -2.75 -7.09 0.07
C VAL A 9 -4.27 -6.95 0.13
N ARG A 10 -4.89 -7.27 1.27
CA ARG A 10 -6.34 -7.15 1.47
C ARG A 10 -6.81 -5.70 1.30
N THR A 11 -6.08 -4.75 1.88
CA THR A 11 -6.39 -3.32 1.83
C THR A 11 -6.26 -2.79 0.40
N VAL A 12 -5.15 -3.09 -0.26
CA VAL A 12 -4.89 -2.70 -1.66
C VAL A 12 -5.94 -3.30 -2.59
N ASN A 13 -6.29 -4.58 -2.41
CA ASN A 13 -7.32 -5.23 -3.21
C ASN A 13 -8.69 -4.58 -3.03
N PHE A 14 -9.06 -4.14 -1.82
CA PHE A 14 -10.31 -3.44 -1.61
C PHE A 14 -10.38 -2.10 -2.36
N ILE A 15 -9.27 -1.35 -2.37
CA ILE A 15 -9.16 -0.08 -3.09
C ILE A 15 -9.25 -0.32 -4.61
N ARG A 16 -8.58 -1.36 -5.12
CA ARG A 16 -8.47 -1.63 -6.56
C ARG A 16 -9.64 -2.39 -7.18
N ASN A 17 -10.26 -3.34 -6.47
CA ASN A 17 -11.30 -4.20 -7.03
C ASN A 17 -12.57 -3.44 -7.46
N LYS A 18 -12.74 -2.20 -7.02
CA LYS A 18 -13.86 -1.35 -7.44
C LYS A 18 -13.31 -0.10 -8.11
N SER A 19 -13.68 0.13 -9.38
CA SER A 19 -13.30 1.31 -10.15
C SER A 19 -13.64 2.62 -9.44
N LEU A 20 -14.79 2.67 -8.75
CA LEU A 20 -15.19 3.81 -7.93
C LEU A 20 -14.25 4.04 -6.74
N ASN A 21 -13.85 2.98 -6.03
CA ASN A 21 -12.93 3.09 -4.90
C ASN A 21 -11.57 3.61 -5.37
N TYR A 22 -11.04 3.04 -6.44
CA TYR A 22 -9.78 3.47 -7.04
C TYR A 22 -9.83 4.96 -7.43
N ARG A 23 -10.88 5.40 -8.13
CA ARG A 23 -11.05 6.81 -8.53
C ARG A 23 -11.14 7.74 -7.32
N GLN A 24 -11.89 7.35 -6.29
CA GLN A 24 -12.04 8.16 -5.08
C GLN A 24 -10.74 8.24 -4.28
N PHE A 25 -10.00 7.14 -4.15
CA PHE A 25 -8.69 7.12 -3.51
C PHE A 25 -7.66 7.94 -4.30
N HIS A 26 -7.66 7.82 -5.64
CA HIS A 26 -6.82 8.64 -6.50
C HIS A 26 -7.12 10.14 -6.34
N ASN A 27 -8.40 10.52 -6.29
CA ASN A 27 -8.80 11.91 -6.04
C ASN A 27 -8.38 12.38 -4.65
N LEU A 28 -8.48 11.52 -3.62
CA LEU A 28 -8.01 11.82 -2.26
C LEU A 28 -6.52 12.20 -2.29
N LEU A 29 -5.68 11.35 -2.90
CA LEU A 29 -4.24 11.60 -3.03
C LEU A 29 -3.92 12.87 -3.84
N SER A 30 -4.65 13.10 -4.94
CA SER A 30 -4.48 14.29 -5.76
C SER A 30 -4.82 15.59 -5.00
N ASN A 31 -5.83 15.57 -4.13
CA ASN A 31 -6.28 16.75 -3.40
C ASN A 31 -5.27 17.23 -2.34
N ILE A 32 -4.50 16.32 -1.77
CA ILE A 32 -3.47 16.62 -0.76
C ILE A 32 -2.09 16.85 -1.40
N GLY A 33 -2.01 16.96 -2.74
CA GLY A 33 -0.75 17.17 -3.46
C GLY A 33 0.18 15.96 -3.46
N VAL A 34 -0.32 14.80 -3.03
CA VAL A 34 0.46 13.59 -2.87
C VAL A 34 0.55 12.88 -4.20
N THR A 35 1.72 12.95 -4.84
CA THR A 35 2.01 12.25 -6.10
C THR A 35 2.62 10.88 -5.78
N TYR A 36 1.99 10.08 -4.93
CA TYR A 36 2.35 8.66 -4.88
C TYR A 36 1.82 8.02 -6.15
N GLY A 37 2.74 7.62 -7.03
CA GLY A 37 2.42 7.06 -8.33
C GLY A 37 1.46 5.87 -8.20
N LEU A 38 0.17 6.13 -8.43
CA LEU A 38 -0.80 5.15 -8.90
C LEU A 38 -0.80 5.22 -10.43
N PRO A 39 0.20 4.66 -11.14
CA PRO A 39 0.13 4.65 -12.59
C PRO A 39 -1.14 3.91 -13.00
N TYR A 40 -1.92 4.58 -13.85
CA TYR A 40 -3.24 4.18 -14.36
C TYR A 40 -3.25 2.77 -15.02
N GLN A 41 -2.08 2.18 -15.31
CA GLN A 41 -1.89 1.03 -16.21
C GLN A 41 -0.76 0.06 -15.80
N THR A 42 -0.67 -0.42 -14.57
CA THR A 42 0.18 -1.61 -14.33
C THR A 42 -0.50 -2.62 -13.41
N GLU A 43 -1.45 -3.39 -13.94
CA GLU A 43 -1.96 -4.60 -13.28
C GLU A 43 -0.82 -5.53 -12.82
N VAL A 44 0.27 -5.61 -13.59
CA VAL A 44 1.36 -6.58 -13.39
C VAL A 44 2.39 -6.17 -12.32
N ARG A 45 2.63 -4.87 -12.08
CA ARG A 45 3.71 -4.40 -11.15
C ARG A 45 3.29 -4.18 -9.70
N TRP A 46 2.00 -4.27 -9.37
CA TRP A 46 1.52 -4.25 -7.97
C TRP A 46 1.52 -5.65 -7.33
N LEU A 47 1.65 -6.71 -8.14
CA LEU A 47 1.48 -8.09 -7.69
C LEU A 47 2.70 -8.65 -6.93
N SER A 48 3.88 -8.04 -7.06
CA SER A 48 4.98 -8.46 -6.20
C SER A 48 4.74 -7.94 -4.79
N ARG A 49 4.81 -8.85 -3.80
CA ARG A 49 4.64 -8.53 -2.37
C ARG A 49 5.50 -7.32 -1.97
N SER A 50 6.73 -7.26 -2.48
CA SER A 50 7.68 -6.16 -2.27
C SER A 50 7.19 -4.80 -2.80
N ALA A 51 6.61 -4.77 -4.01
CA ALA A 51 6.08 -3.53 -4.58
C ALA A 51 4.80 -3.07 -3.88
N ALA A 52 3.94 -4.01 -3.45
CA ALA A 52 2.74 -3.71 -2.69
C ALA A 52 3.08 -3.06 -1.34
N LEU A 53 4.02 -3.65 -0.58
CA LEU A 53 4.47 -3.12 0.71
C LEU A 53 5.01 -1.68 0.59
N LYS A 54 5.94 -1.46 -0.36
CA LYS A 54 6.57 -0.14 -0.54
C LYS A 54 5.54 0.92 -0.93
N ARG A 55 4.61 0.58 -1.82
CA ARG A 55 3.58 1.52 -2.32
C ARG A 55 2.44 1.76 -1.34
N SER A 56 2.20 0.87 -0.37
CA SER A 56 1.24 1.10 0.72
C SER A 56 1.84 1.87 1.90
N PHE A 57 3.16 1.78 2.12
CA PHE A 57 3.80 2.43 3.26
C PHE A 57 3.79 3.96 3.19
N ASN A 58 3.97 4.51 1.99
CA ASN A 58 4.05 5.97 1.82
C ASN A 58 2.67 6.66 2.00
N PRO A 59 1.56 6.20 1.38
CA PRO A 59 0.22 6.73 1.63
C PRO A 59 -0.52 6.07 2.80
N ARG A 60 0.18 5.55 3.81
CA ARG A 60 -0.47 4.71 4.84
C ARG A 60 -1.56 5.45 5.63
N GLU A 61 -1.38 6.74 5.89
CA GLU A 61 -2.33 7.58 6.62
C GLU A 61 -3.57 7.86 5.75
N GLU A 62 -3.36 8.10 4.46
CA GLU A 62 -4.43 8.28 3.48
C GLU A 62 -5.20 6.99 3.22
N ILE A 63 -4.51 5.85 3.20
CA ILE A 63 -5.13 4.52 3.11
C ILE A 63 -6.01 4.30 4.35
N GLU A 64 -5.52 4.59 5.54
CA GLU A 64 -6.28 4.48 6.77
C GLU A 64 -7.55 5.34 6.73
N GLN A 65 -7.40 6.64 6.44
CA GLN A 65 -8.53 7.57 6.32
C GLN A 65 -9.53 7.15 5.25
N PHE A 66 -9.05 6.68 4.09
CA PHE A 66 -9.93 6.20 3.03
C PHE A 66 -10.73 4.97 3.48
N MET A 67 -10.08 4.03 4.16
CA MET A 67 -10.69 2.80 4.63
C MET A 67 -11.71 3.05 5.75
N GLU A 68 -11.43 3.99 6.64
CA GLU A 68 -12.36 4.46 7.68
C GLU A 68 -13.62 5.09 7.05
N ASN A 69 -13.45 5.99 6.07
CA ASN A 69 -14.56 6.59 5.32
C ASN A 69 -15.40 5.55 4.55
N LYS A 70 -14.86 4.35 4.30
CA LYS A 70 -15.56 3.22 3.67
C LYS A 70 -16.21 2.26 4.68
N GLY A 71 -16.14 2.56 5.98
CA GLY A 71 -16.65 1.72 7.05
C GLY A 71 -15.85 0.42 7.22
N LYS A 72 -14.57 0.42 6.85
CA LYS A 72 -13.67 -0.74 6.95
C LYS A 72 -12.34 -0.34 7.57
N PRO A 73 -12.30 0.13 8.82
CA PRO A 73 -11.06 0.59 9.45
C PRO A 73 -9.98 -0.50 9.44
N VAL A 74 -8.74 -0.10 9.18
CA VAL A 74 -7.57 -0.99 9.19
C VAL A 74 -6.73 -0.63 10.41
N LEU A 75 -7.12 -1.19 11.56
CA LEU A 75 -6.54 -0.86 12.87
C LEU A 75 -5.04 -1.17 12.97
N ASP A 76 -4.54 -2.07 12.13
CA ASP A 76 -3.11 -2.38 12.04
C ASP A 76 -2.25 -1.13 11.74
N PHE A 77 -2.74 -0.18 10.94
CA PHE A 77 -2.02 1.06 10.63
C PHE A 77 -1.91 2.01 11.83
N GLN A 78 -2.72 1.81 12.88
CA GLN A 78 -2.67 2.60 14.12
C GLN A 78 -1.63 2.07 15.11
N SER A 79 -1.12 0.85 14.92
CA SER A 79 -0.14 0.24 15.82
C SER A 79 1.28 0.67 15.45
N PRO A 80 2.01 1.38 16.34
CA PRO A 80 3.40 1.77 16.07
C PRO A 80 4.32 0.57 15.86
N GLU A 81 4.10 -0.52 16.60
CA GLU A 81 4.86 -1.78 16.45
C GLU A 81 4.61 -2.39 15.07
N TRP A 82 3.35 -2.42 14.63
CA TRP A 82 3.01 -2.95 13.31
C TRP A 82 3.62 -2.09 12.19
N LEU A 83 3.61 -0.76 12.33
CA LEU A 83 4.24 0.16 11.39
C LEU A 83 5.76 -0.05 11.31
N GLN A 84 6.43 -0.30 12.43
CA GLN A 84 7.86 -0.64 12.45
C GLN A 84 8.12 -1.95 11.70
N HIS A 85 7.29 -2.96 11.93
CA HIS A 85 7.40 -4.22 11.18
C HIS A 85 7.14 -4.00 9.69
N LEU A 86 6.14 -3.19 9.31
CA LEU A 86 5.90 -2.87 7.90
C LEU A 86 7.12 -2.17 7.27
N ALA A 87 7.68 -1.15 7.93
CA ALA A 87 8.86 -0.43 7.46
C ALA A 87 10.05 -1.37 7.24
N PHE A 88 10.35 -2.22 8.24
CA PHE A 88 11.41 -3.22 8.13
C PHE A 88 11.21 -4.18 6.95
N ASN A 89 9.96 -4.60 6.70
CA ASN A 89 9.63 -5.46 5.57
C ASN A 89 9.80 -4.73 4.23
N VAL A 90 9.45 -3.45 4.15
CA VAL A 90 9.71 -2.62 2.96
C VAL A 90 11.20 -2.55 2.68
N ASP A 91 12.01 -2.24 3.68
CA ASP A 91 13.46 -2.08 3.52
C ASP A 91 14.15 -3.39 3.08
N ILE A 92 13.84 -4.50 3.75
CA ILE A 92 14.41 -5.81 3.38
C ILE A 92 13.99 -6.23 1.97
N THR A 93 12.70 -6.09 1.65
CA THR A 93 12.21 -6.53 0.34
C THR A 93 12.70 -5.65 -0.80
N GLU A 94 12.95 -4.36 -0.54
CA GLU A 94 13.64 -3.47 -1.47
C GLU A 94 15.11 -3.85 -1.65
N HIS A 95 15.83 -4.11 -0.57
CA HIS A 95 17.22 -4.56 -0.63
C HIS A 95 17.36 -5.84 -1.47
N LEU A 96 16.51 -6.84 -1.20
CA LEU A 96 16.47 -8.10 -1.98
C LEU A 96 16.11 -7.87 -3.45
N ASN A 97 15.14 -7.00 -3.73
CA ASN A 97 14.80 -6.64 -5.12
C ASN A 97 15.97 -5.98 -5.85
N ASN A 98 16.76 -5.16 -5.16
CA ASN A 98 17.92 -4.49 -5.76
C ASN A 98 19.05 -5.49 -6.03
N LEU A 99 19.32 -6.41 -5.11
CA LEU A 99 20.27 -7.51 -5.33
C LEU A 99 19.84 -8.38 -6.52
N ASN A 100 18.56 -8.74 -6.63
CA ASN A 100 18.04 -9.53 -7.75
C ASN A 100 18.13 -8.83 -9.11
N LYS A 101 18.22 -7.49 -9.16
CA LYS A 101 18.42 -6.75 -10.42
C LYS A 101 19.89 -6.66 -10.83
N MET A 102 20.80 -6.99 -9.91
CA MET A 102 22.25 -6.97 -10.12
C MET A 102 22.79 -8.33 -10.58
N LEU A 103 21.95 -9.37 -10.56
CA LEU A 103 22.19 -10.72 -11.08
C LEU A 103 21.55 -10.86 -12.47
#